data_AF-A0A7S2X6S4-F1
#
_entry.id   AF-A0A7S2X6S4-F1
#
_cell.length_a   1.000
_cell.length_b   1.000
_cell.length_c   1.000
_cell.angle_alpha   90.00
_cell.angle_beta   90.00
_cell.angle_gamma   90.00
#
_symmetry.space_group_name_H-M   'P 1'
#
loop_
_entity.id
_entity.type
_entity.pdbx_description
1 polymer ?
#
loop_
_entity_poly.entity_id
_entity_poly.type
_entity_poly.pdbx_seq_one_letter_code
_entity_poly.pdbx_strand_id
1 'polypeptide(L)'
;GGKLREGLQRVCSEIKTSGALALLNLERTIGSTSQLPPPFPNLIQAFQSKHKAGRLTVGAKGWTKHAHRDSNKFWGDVNGNEATKNARAIAALQKVLDDAVWFNMHQIVGKEGILEIRCSKGYGVRWTVDGKFRGFLEPHREDGHETKWRH
;
A
#
# COMPACT_ATOMS: atom_id res chain seq x y z
N GLY A 1 22.57 -16.45 17.15
CA GLY A 1 21.77 -15.21 17.31
C GLY A 1 22.57 -13.93 17.08
N GLY A 2 23.66 -13.69 17.83
CA GLY A 2 24.38 -12.40 17.85
C GLY A 2 25.07 -11.98 16.54
N LYS A 3 25.92 -12.84 15.97
CA LYS A 3 26.71 -12.49 14.77
C LYS A 3 25.89 -12.08 13.54
N LEU A 4 24.73 -12.72 13.32
CA LEU A 4 23.84 -12.36 12.22
C LEU A 4 23.23 -10.97 12.45
N ARG A 5 22.82 -10.67 13.68
CA ARG A 5 22.24 -9.37 14.05
C ARG A 5 23.26 -8.24 13.92
N GLU A 6 24.49 -8.46 14.39
CA GLU A 6 25.60 -7.51 14.24
C GLU A 6 25.95 -7.30 12.76
N GLY A 7 26.01 -8.38 11.97
CA GLY A 7 26.21 -8.31 10.53
C GLY A 7 25.13 -7.49 9.82
N LEU A 8 23.86 -7.71 10.15
CA LEU A 8 22.74 -6.94 9.60
C LEU A 8 22.80 -5.47 10.02
N GLN A 9 23.10 -5.17 11.28
CA GLN A 9 23.24 -3.79 11.76
C GLN A 9 24.35 -3.06 11.01
N ARG A 10 25.49 -3.72 10.81
CA ARG A 10 26.61 -3.17 10.04
C ARG A 10 26.22 -2.88 8.60
N VAL A 11 25.63 -3.84 7.89
CA VAL A 11 25.15 -3.65 6.52
C VAL A 11 24.15 -2.49 6.43
N CYS A 12 23.19 -2.41 7.35
CA CYS A 12 22.23 -1.32 7.39
C CYS A 12 22.87 0.05 7.66
N SER A 13 23.99 0.09 8.41
CA SER A 13 24.71 1.34 8.68
C SER A 13 25.59 1.81 7.52
N GLU A 14 26.06 0.88 6.68
CA GLU A 14 26.97 1.16 5.56
C GLU A 14 26.22 1.38 4.24
N ILE A 15 24.99 0.87 4.11
CA ILE A 15 24.21 1.01 2.88
C ILE A 15 23.68 2.44 2.71
N LYS A 16 24.02 3.07 1.58
CA LYS A 16 23.42 4.35 1.18
C LYS A 16 21.93 4.16 0.91
N THR A 17 21.14 5.22 1.04
CA THR A 17 19.71 5.23 0.69
C THR A 17 19.45 4.62 -0.68
N SER A 18 20.27 4.94 -1.70
CA SER A 18 20.15 4.34 -3.03
C SER A 18 20.28 2.81 -3.03
N GLY A 19 21.20 2.25 -2.24
CA GLY A 19 21.36 0.80 -2.09
C GLY A 19 20.20 0.16 -1.35
N ALA A 20 19.69 0.81 -0.30
CA ALA A 20 18.51 0.33 0.42
C ALA A 20 17.28 0.30 -0.50
N LEU A 21 17.08 1.33 -1.33
CA LEU A 21 16.00 1.39 -2.31
C LEU A 21 16.14 0.28 -3.38
N ALA A 22 17.36 0.01 -3.84
CA ALA A 22 17.63 -1.07 -4.81
C ALA A 22 17.33 -2.46 -4.21
N LEU A 23 17.70 -2.70 -2.94
CA LEU A 23 17.36 -3.95 -2.24
C LEU A 23 15.86 -4.15 -2.05
N LEU A 24 15.10 -3.05 -1.91
CA LEU A 24 13.65 -3.08 -1.81
C LEU A 24 12.95 -3.21 -3.17
N ASN A 25 13.71 -3.31 -4.27
CA ASN A 25 13.20 -3.31 -5.64
C ASN A 25 12.24 -2.13 -5.92
N LEU A 26 12.58 -0.94 -5.38
CA LEU A 26 11.80 0.28 -5.61
C LEU A 26 12.06 0.79 -7.03
N GLU A 27 10.99 0.83 -7.80
CA GLU A 27 10.97 1.31 -9.18
C GLU A 27 11.23 2.81 -9.23
N ARG A 28 11.94 3.25 -10.28
CA ARG A 28 12.24 4.66 -10.51
C ARG A 28 11.58 5.12 -11.79
N THR A 29 10.60 6.00 -11.63
CA THR A 29 9.90 6.68 -12.72
C THR A 29 10.12 8.19 -12.63
N ILE A 30 9.68 8.93 -13.65
CA ILE A 30 9.59 10.39 -13.56
C ILE A 30 8.70 10.75 -12.36
N GLY A 31 9.21 11.60 -11.47
CA GLY A 31 8.54 11.98 -10.21
C GLY A 31 8.87 11.09 -9.00
N SER A 32 9.66 10.02 -9.17
CA SER A 32 10.18 9.25 -8.03
C SER A 32 11.08 10.10 -7.14
N THR A 33 10.99 9.87 -5.84
CA THR A 33 11.78 10.52 -4.80
C THR A 33 12.80 9.54 -4.23
N SER A 34 13.86 10.05 -3.62
CA SER A 34 14.85 9.22 -2.91
C SER A 34 14.51 9.02 -1.42
N GLN A 35 13.26 9.26 -1.02
CA GLN A 35 12.82 9.03 0.36
C GLN A 35 12.68 7.53 0.62
N LEU A 36 13.07 7.08 1.82
CA LEU A 36 12.81 5.72 2.25
C LEU A 36 11.32 5.57 2.60
N PRO A 37 10.70 4.41 2.31
CA PRO A 37 9.34 4.16 2.74
C PRO A 37 9.27 4.11 4.29
N PRO A 38 8.11 4.47 4.89
CA PRO A 38 7.88 4.23 6.30
C PRO A 38 8.07 2.75 6.65
N PRO A 39 8.46 2.43 7.90
CA PRO A 39 8.54 1.05 8.35
C PRO A 39 7.22 0.33 8.12
N PHE A 40 7.29 -0.88 7.55
CA PHE A 40 6.12 -1.68 7.22
C PHE A 40 5.12 -1.86 8.38
N PRO A 41 5.56 -2.10 9.64
CA PRO A 41 4.65 -2.15 10.79
C PRO A 41 3.80 -0.88 10.97
N ASN A 42 4.36 0.30 10.68
CA ASN A 42 3.63 1.56 10.77
C ASN A 42 2.54 1.65 9.69
N LEU A 43 2.81 1.13 8.49
CA LEU A 43 1.83 1.08 7.40
C LEU A 43 0.64 0.19 7.76
N ILE A 44 0.91 -0.99 8.34
CA ILE A 44 -0.12 -1.93 8.82
C ILE A 44 -0.92 -1.31 9.98
N GLN A 45 -0.25 -0.69 10.94
CA GLN A 45 -0.91 0.00 12.05
C GLN A 45 -1.83 1.12 11.54
N ALA A 46 -1.37 1.94 10.60
CA ALA A 46 -2.19 2.99 10.00
C ALA A 46 -3.41 2.41 9.27
N PHE A 47 -3.24 1.31 8.53
CA PHE A 47 -4.34 0.61 7.87
C PHE A 47 -5.37 0.06 8.86
N GLN A 48 -4.90 -0.47 10.00
CA GLN A 48 -5.74 -1.03 11.06
C GLN A 48 -6.30 0.01 12.04
N SER A 49 -5.89 1.27 11.95
CA SER A 49 -6.39 2.33 12.81
C SER A 49 -7.91 2.51 12.67
N LYS A 50 -8.57 2.89 13.76
CA LYS A 50 -10.03 3.04 13.81
C LYS A 50 -10.48 4.22 12.93
N HIS A 51 -11.49 4.00 12.09
CA HIS A 51 -12.10 5.05 11.27
C HIS A 51 -13.27 5.70 12.01
N LYS A 52 -13.03 6.90 12.58
CA LYS A 52 -14.03 7.72 13.29
C LYS A 52 -14.69 6.94 14.46
N ALA A 53 -15.97 7.21 14.74
CA ALA A 53 -16.68 6.68 15.91
C ALA A 53 -17.10 5.20 15.80
N GLY A 54 -17.08 4.57 14.61
CA GLY A 54 -17.48 3.17 14.39
C GLY A 54 -16.36 2.15 14.60
N ARG A 55 -16.62 0.84 14.45
CA ARG A 55 -15.59 -0.22 14.66
C ARG A 55 -14.84 -0.60 13.39
N LEU A 56 -15.17 0.02 12.25
CA LEU A 56 -14.40 -0.15 11.01
C LEU A 56 -13.01 0.49 11.12
N THR A 57 -12.02 -0.16 10.51
CA THR A 57 -10.69 0.44 10.32
C THR A 57 -10.66 1.37 9.11
N VAL A 58 -9.65 2.22 9.01
CA VAL A 58 -9.42 3.08 7.83
C VAL A 58 -9.23 2.22 6.59
N GLY A 59 -8.48 1.13 6.70
CA GLY A 59 -8.32 0.12 5.65
C GLY A 59 -9.64 -0.51 5.23
N ALA A 60 -10.49 -0.92 6.17
CA ALA A 60 -11.78 -1.51 5.86
C ALA A 60 -12.76 -0.55 5.18
N LYS A 61 -12.70 0.73 5.54
CA LYS A 61 -13.48 1.77 4.86
C LYS A 61 -13.02 1.95 3.42
N GLY A 62 -11.70 1.97 3.19
CA GLY A 62 -11.10 2.01 1.86
C GLY A 62 -11.49 0.79 1.03
N TRP A 63 -11.30 -0.40 1.58
CA TRP A 63 -11.61 -1.67 0.93
C TRP A 63 -13.08 -1.75 0.52
N THR A 64 -14.01 -1.42 1.42
CA THR A 64 -15.45 -1.44 1.13
C THR A 64 -15.82 -0.61 -0.09
N LYS A 65 -15.17 0.55 -0.28
CA LYS A 65 -15.43 1.44 -1.42
C LYS A 65 -14.98 0.81 -2.75
N HIS A 66 -13.84 0.12 -2.74
CA HIS A 66 -13.28 -0.52 -3.94
C HIS A 66 -13.99 -1.84 -4.25
N ALA A 67 -14.20 -2.69 -3.26
CA ALA A 67 -14.94 -3.95 -3.39
C ALA A 67 -16.36 -3.78 -3.94
N HIS A 68 -17.05 -2.68 -3.61
CA HIS A 68 -18.35 -2.39 -4.20
C HIS A 68 -18.27 -2.04 -5.70
N ARG A 69 -17.17 -1.42 -6.15
CA ARG A 69 -17.03 -0.89 -7.52
C ARG A 69 -16.35 -1.85 -8.49
N ASP A 70 -15.94 -3.01 -7.99
CA ASP A 70 -15.14 -3.98 -8.72
C ASP A 70 -16.02 -5.11 -9.22
N SER A 71 -16.44 -5.01 -10.48
CA SER A 71 -17.19 -6.08 -11.16
C SER A 71 -16.41 -7.39 -11.27
N ASN A 72 -15.08 -7.32 -11.29
CA ASN A 72 -14.20 -8.50 -11.39
C ASN A 72 -14.03 -9.23 -10.06
N LYS A 73 -14.58 -8.69 -8.96
CA LYS A 73 -14.52 -9.27 -7.61
C LYS A 73 -13.10 -9.57 -7.14
N PHE A 74 -12.10 -8.88 -7.66
CA PHE A 74 -10.72 -8.97 -7.21
C PHE A 74 -10.60 -8.65 -5.71
N TRP A 75 -11.29 -7.60 -5.25
CA TRP A 75 -11.31 -7.20 -3.84
C TRP A 75 -12.26 -8.05 -2.97
N GLY A 76 -13.12 -8.86 -3.59
CA GLY A 76 -14.14 -9.68 -2.93
C GLY A 76 -15.43 -8.93 -2.61
N ASP A 77 -16.33 -9.60 -1.88
CA ASP A 77 -17.67 -9.07 -1.60
C ASP A 77 -17.78 -8.35 -0.26
N VAL A 78 -18.49 -7.21 -0.28
CA VAL A 78 -18.82 -6.44 0.91
C VAL A 78 -20.04 -7.05 1.59
N ASN A 79 -19.83 -8.00 2.50
CA ASN A 79 -20.88 -8.54 3.37
C ASN A 79 -20.37 -8.81 4.80
N GLY A 80 -21.28 -9.13 5.71
CA GLY A 80 -20.97 -9.35 7.13
C GLY A 80 -20.89 -8.06 7.97
N ASN A 81 -20.59 -8.24 9.25
CA ASN A 81 -20.48 -7.16 10.22
C ASN A 81 -19.15 -6.40 10.11
N GLU A 82 -18.95 -5.34 10.91
CA GLU A 82 -17.73 -4.52 10.86
C GLU A 82 -16.44 -5.33 11.12
N ALA A 83 -16.48 -6.33 12.02
CA ALA A 83 -15.34 -7.20 12.28
C ALA A 83 -14.99 -8.07 11.06
N THR A 84 -15.99 -8.65 10.40
CA THR A 84 -15.81 -9.38 9.14
C THR A 84 -15.20 -8.49 8.06
N LYS A 85 -15.69 -7.26 7.91
CA LYS A 85 -15.15 -6.29 6.94
C LYS A 85 -13.71 -5.91 7.24
N ASN A 86 -13.36 -5.74 8.52
CA ASN A 86 -11.97 -5.48 8.92
C ASN A 86 -11.05 -6.64 8.57
N ALA A 87 -11.45 -7.88 8.87
CA ALA A 87 -10.66 -9.07 8.54
C ALA A 87 -10.47 -9.23 7.02
N ARG A 88 -11.52 -9.00 6.23
CA ARG A 88 -11.44 -9.07 4.76
C ARG A 88 -10.56 -7.98 4.16
N ALA A 89 -10.60 -6.77 4.72
CA ALA A 89 -9.71 -5.71 4.28
C ALA A 89 -8.23 -6.06 4.51
N ILE A 90 -7.91 -6.73 5.63
CA ILE A 90 -6.56 -7.25 5.88
C ILE A 90 -6.20 -8.36 4.89
N ALA A 91 -7.10 -9.30 4.61
CA ALA A 91 -6.86 -10.32 3.61
C ALA A 91 -6.63 -9.72 2.20
N ALA A 92 -7.38 -8.69 1.84
CA ALA A 92 -7.20 -7.97 0.57
C ALA A 92 -5.86 -7.23 0.51
N LEU A 93 -5.43 -6.61 1.61
CA LEU A 93 -4.11 -6.02 1.72
C LEU A 93 -3.01 -7.08 1.57
N GLN A 94 -3.10 -8.19 2.30
CA GLN A 94 -2.13 -9.29 2.22
C GLN A 94 -2.02 -9.85 0.80
N LYS A 95 -3.16 -10.04 0.12
CA LYS A 95 -3.21 -10.48 -1.28
C LYS A 95 -2.43 -9.55 -2.23
N VAL A 96 -2.45 -8.24 -2.01
CA VAL A 96 -1.67 -7.29 -2.82
C VAL A 96 -0.18 -7.40 -2.50
N LEU A 97 0.16 -7.56 -1.22
CA LEU A 97 1.55 -7.60 -0.74
C LEU A 97 2.27 -8.90 -1.13
N ASP A 98 1.57 -10.04 -1.09
CA ASP A 98 2.12 -11.35 -1.44
C ASP A 98 2.47 -11.45 -2.94
N ASP A 99 1.73 -10.71 -3.78
CA ASP A 99 1.92 -10.65 -5.23
C ASP A 99 2.51 -9.30 -5.67
N ALA A 100 3.17 -8.57 -4.76
CA ALA A 100 3.69 -7.25 -5.04
C ALA A 100 4.89 -7.32 -5.99
N VAL A 101 4.76 -6.70 -7.16
CA VAL A 101 5.81 -6.67 -8.19
C VAL A 101 6.35 -5.26 -8.43
N TRP A 102 5.62 -4.24 -7.96
CA TRP A 102 5.97 -2.85 -8.20
C TRP A 102 5.79 -2.04 -6.93
N PHE A 103 6.84 -1.31 -6.57
CA PHE A 103 6.87 -0.41 -5.42
C PHE A 103 7.46 0.92 -5.88
N ASN A 104 6.89 2.05 -5.47
CA ASN A 104 7.48 3.36 -5.78
C ASN A 104 7.17 4.39 -4.70
N MET A 105 8.13 5.28 -4.48
CA MET A 105 7.99 6.50 -3.69
C MET A 105 7.96 7.68 -4.64
N HIS A 106 6.80 8.29 -4.89
CA HIS A 106 6.67 9.37 -5.87
C HIS A 106 6.01 10.62 -5.29
N GLN A 107 6.39 11.78 -5.82
CA GLN A 107 5.76 13.05 -5.48
C GLN A 107 4.71 13.39 -6.53
N ILE A 108 3.49 13.65 -6.10
CA ILE A 108 2.49 14.27 -6.96
C ILE A 108 2.66 15.79 -6.83
N VAL A 109 2.85 16.50 -7.95
CA VAL A 109 3.08 17.95 -7.96
C VAL A 109 1.95 18.66 -7.21
N GLY A 110 2.32 19.52 -6.25
CA GLY A 110 1.37 20.26 -5.40
C GLY A 110 0.63 19.40 -4.37
N LYS A 111 1.00 18.14 -4.17
CA LYS A 111 0.42 17.23 -3.18
C LYS A 111 1.51 16.55 -2.36
N GLU A 112 1.08 15.83 -1.32
CA GLU A 112 1.96 15.00 -0.50
C GLU A 112 2.57 13.85 -1.31
N GLY A 113 3.77 13.43 -0.91
CA GLY A 113 4.42 12.28 -1.52
C GLY A 113 3.76 10.97 -1.11
N ILE A 114 3.82 9.98 -1.99
CA ILE A 114 3.06 8.74 -1.92
C ILE A 114 4.02 7.55 -2.02
N LEU A 115 3.87 6.62 -1.08
CA LEU A 115 4.26 5.23 -1.24
C LEU A 115 3.13 4.50 -1.96
N GLU A 116 3.45 3.86 -3.07
CA GLU A 116 2.52 3.04 -3.83
C GLU A 116 3.10 1.64 -4.04
N ILE A 117 2.25 0.63 -3.80
CA ILE A 117 2.58 -0.78 -3.95
C ILE A 117 1.53 -1.40 -4.86
N ARG A 118 1.96 -2.11 -5.91
CA ARG A 118 1.08 -2.79 -6.85
C ARG A 118 1.46 -4.25 -7.04
N CYS A 119 0.43 -5.07 -7.19
CA CYS A 119 0.57 -6.47 -7.53
C CYS A 119 0.69 -6.69 -9.04
N SER A 120 0.98 -7.92 -9.46
CA SER A 120 1.18 -8.31 -10.86
C SER A 120 -0.01 -7.95 -11.77
N LYS A 121 -1.22 -7.88 -11.20
CA LYS A 121 -2.46 -7.52 -11.92
C LYS A 121 -2.71 -6.01 -11.98
N GLY A 122 -1.80 -5.20 -11.47
CA GLY A 122 -1.89 -3.74 -11.44
C GLY A 122 -2.76 -3.17 -10.31
N TYR A 123 -3.50 -3.99 -9.56
CA TYR A 123 -4.17 -3.54 -8.35
C TYR A 123 -3.16 -3.14 -7.28
N GLY A 124 -3.52 -2.22 -6.38
CA GLY A 124 -2.55 -1.72 -5.42
C GLY A 124 -3.13 -1.06 -4.18
N VAL A 125 -2.21 -0.58 -3.36
CA VAL A 125 -2.46 0.18 -2.15
C VAL A 125 -1.46 1.32 -2.04
N ARG A 126 -1.86 2.41 -1.38
CA ARG A 126 -1.00 3.56 -1.19
C ARG A 126 -1.11 4.20 0.18
N TRP A 127 0.02 4.72 0.62
CA TRP A 127 0.16 5.55 1.81
C TRP A 127 0.84 6.86 1.43
N THR A 128 0.66 7.86 2.25
CA THR A 128 1.53 9.04 2.26
C THR A 128 2.93 8.66 2.72
N VAL A 129 3.92 9.51 2.44
CA VAL A 129 5.30 9.34 2.95
C VAL A 129 5.40 9.39 4.48
N ASP A 130 4.41 9.95 5.18
CA ASP A 130 4.32 9.89 6.65
C ASP A 130 3.57 8.64 7.16
N GLY A 131 3.20 7.71 6.27
CA GLY A 131 2.64 6.41 6.62
C GLY A 131 1.13 6.40 6.85
N LYS A 132 0.39 7.41 6.41
CA LYS A 132 -1.09 7.42 6.50
C LYS A 132 -1.68 6.67 5.30
N PHE A 133 -2.59 5.73 5.57
CA PHE A 133 -3.26 4.98 4.50
C PHE A 133 -4.13 5.91 3.66
N ARG A 134 -3.95 5.87 2.34
CA ARG A 134 -4.72 6.69 1.38
C ARG A 134 -5.73 5.94 0.55
N GLY A 135 -5.55 4.65 0.35
CA GLY A 135 -6.56 3.83 -0.30
C GLY A 135 -5.99 2.71 -1.14
N PHE A 136 -6.92 1.99 -1.76
CA PHE A 136 -6.65 0.99 -2.77
C PHE A 136 -6.58 1.63 -4.16
N LEU A 137 -6.06 0.88 -5.12
CA LEU A 137 -5.82 1.32 -6.50
C LEU A 137 -6.31 0.24 -7.45
N GLU A 138 -7.04 0.67 -8.47
CA GLU A 138 -7.39 -0.19 -9.60
C GLU A 138 -6.20 -0.29 -10.57
N PRO A 139 -6.18 -1.30 -11.45
CA PRO A 139 -5.21 -1.39 -12.54
C PRO A 139 -5.22 -0.13 -13.39
N HIS A 140 -4.06 0.25 -13.90
CA HIS A 140 -3.97 1.35 -14.86
C HIS A 140 -4.85 1.06 -16.08
N ARG A 141 -5.72 2.02 -16.40
CA ARG A 141 -6.52 2.05 -17.63
C ARG A 141 -6.42 3.47 -18.18
N GLU A 142 -6.25 3.58 -19.49
CA GLU A 142 -6.07 4.84 -20.20
C GLU A 142 -7.24 5.82 -19.94
N ASP A 143 -8.45 5.28 -19.79
CA ASP A 143 -9.72 5.99 -19.55
C ASP A 143 -10.27 5.86 -18.11
N GLY A 144 -9.52 5.25 -17.19
CA GLY A 144 -10.02 4.93 -15.85
C GLY A 144 -10.45 6.16 -15.03
N HIS A 145 -9.85 7.32 -15.33
CA HIS A 145 -10.21 8.59 -14.71
C HIS A 145 -11.63 9.06 -15.11
N GLU A 146 -12.07 8.79 -16.34
CA GLU A 146 -13.39 9.17 -16.87
C GLU A 146 -14.50 8.32 -16.22
N THR A 147 -14.23 7.04 -15.97
CA THR A 147 -15.17 6.09 -15.33
C THR A 147 -15.11 6.12 -13.79
N LYS A 148 -14.27 6.98 -13.20
CA LYS A 148 -13.95 6.99 -11.76
C LYS A 148 -13.46 5.63 -11.26
N TRP A 149 -12.77 4.89 -12.12
CA TRP A 149 -12.20 3.57 -11.85
C TRP A 149 -13.27 2.58 -11.39
N ARG A 150 -14.44 2.62 -12.04
CA ARG A 150 -15.48 1.62 -11.88
C ARG A 150 -15.24 0.52 -12.90
N HIS A 151 -15.42 -0.73 -12.48
CA HIS A 151 -15.41 -1.89 -13.36
C HIS A 151 -16.80 -2.50 -13.37
#